data_AF-A0A7D5MB90-F1
#
_entry.id   AF-A0A7D5MB90-F1
#
_cell.length_a   1.000
_cell.length_b   1.000
_cell.length_c   1.000
_cell.angle_alpha   90.00
_cell.angle_beta   90.00
_cell.angle_gamma   90.00
#
_symmetry.space_group_name_H-M   'P 1'
#
loop_
_entity.id
_entity.type
_entity.pdbx_description
1 polymer ?
#
loop_
_entity_poly.entity_id
_entity_poly.type
_entity_poly.pdbx_seq_one_letter_code
_entity_poly.pdbx_strand_id
1 'polypeptide(L)' 'MSNSKRDTEEEVLGPLVEVEWKFKLDKTIYREYLTMEQYENLKEIPIVKYCKIIDEKRY' A
#
# COMPACT_ATOMS: atom_id res chain seq x y z
N MET A 1 20.20 22.09 27.32
CA MET A 1 20.12 20.63 27.51
C MET A 1 19.17 20.08 26.46
N SER A 2 19.74 19.47 25.42
CA SER A 2 18.99 18.78 24.37
C SER A 2 18.26 17.59 24.98
N ASN A 3 17.00 17.39 24.62
CA ASN A 3 16.45 16.05 24.44
C ASN A 3 15.30 16.15 23.44
N SER A 4 15.68 15.97 22.18
CA SER A 4 14.82 15.63 21.05
C SER A 4 13.99 14.41 21.46
N LYS A 5 12.72 14.65 21.75
CA LYS A 5 11.71 13.59 21.82
C LYS A 5 11.53 13.16 20.38
N ARG A 6 12.22 12.09 20.01
CA ARG A 6 11.98 11.37 18.77
C ARG A 6 10.56 10.86 18.89
N ASP A 7 9.66 11.48 18.13
CA ASP A 7 8.36 10.94 17.80
C ASP A 7 8.60 9.49 17.37
N THR A 8 8.28 8.56 18.27
CA THR A 8 8.19 7.16 17.90
C THR A 8 6.89 7.11 17.13
N GLU A 9 6.98 7.27 15.81
CA GLU A 9 5.92 6.87 14.90
C GLU A 9 5.57 5.45 15.31
N GLU A 10 4.46 5.33 16.04
CA GLU A 10 3.82 4.05 16.29
C GLU A 10 3.48 3.57 14.89
N GLU A 11 4.33 2.72 14.31
CA GLU A 11 4.06 2.04 13.06
C GLU A 11 2.80 1.22 13.31
N VAL A 12 1.64 1.83 13.06
CA VAL A 12 0.37 1.14 12.97
C VAL A 12 0.51 0.29 11.71
N LEU A 13 1.14 -0.86 11.88
CA LEU A 13 1.18 -1.95 10.91
C LEU A 13 -0.25 -2.49 10.82
N GLY A 14 -1.13 -1.69 10.22
CA GLY A 14 -2.46 -2.15 9.82
C GLY A 14 -2.33 -3.37 8.91
N PRO A 15 -3.45 -4.06 8.64
CA PRO A 15 -3.42 -5.27 7.81
C PRO A 15 -2.72 -4.98 6.48
N LEU A 16 -1.66 -5.75 6.21
CA LEU A 16 -0.96 -5.72 4.93
C LEU A 16 -1.79 -6.50 3.92
N VAL A 17 -2.07 -5.89 2.78
CA VAL A 17 -2.77 -6.49 1.66
C VAL A 17 -1.81 -6.72 0.51
N GLU A 18 -1.84 -7.90 -0.08
CA GLU A 18 -1.19 -8.14 -1.36
C GLU A 18 -2.10 -7.64 -2.48
N VAL A 19 -1.55 -6.82 -3.36
CA VAL A 19 -2.31 -6.13 -4.40
C VAL A 19 -1.68 -6.39 -5.76
N GLU A 20 -2.51 -6.79 -6.72
CA GLU A 20 -2.14 -6.96 -8.12
C GLU A 20 -2.58 -5.75 -8.95
N TRP A 21 -1.60 -5.05 -9.54
CA TRP A 21 -1.77 -3.86 -10.36
C TRP A 21 -1.55 -4.18 -11.83
N LYS A 22 -2.49 -3.75 -12.69
CA LYS A 22 -2.33 -3.78 -14.14
C LYS A 22 -2.36 -2.36 -14.68
N PHE A 23 -1.23 -1.87 -15.20
CA PHE A 23 -1.14 -0.51 -15.72
C PHE A 23 -1.57 -0.43 -17.19
N LYS A 24 -2.12 0.74 -17.59
CA LYS A 24 -2.62 0.96 -18.95
C LYS A 24 -1.52 0.97 -20.01
N LEU A 25 -0.32 1.44 -19.65
CA LEU A 25 0.82 1.61 -20.56
C LEU A 25 1.42 0.27 -21.01
N ASP A 26 1.80 -0.60 -20.08
CA ASP A 26 2.74 -1.66 -20.42
C ASP A 26 2.15 -3.08 -20.45
N LYS A 27 0.85 -3.25 -20.17
CA LYS A 27 0.18 -4.56 -19.97
C LYS A 27 0.84 -5.47 -18.92
N THR A 28 1.93 -5.04 -18.28
CA THR A 28 2.61 -5.70 -17.18
C THR A 28 1.74 -5.72 -15.94
N ILE A 29 1.84 -6.83 -15.22
CA ILE A 29 1.18 -7.06 -13.94
C ILE A 29 2.25 -6.90 -12.87
N TYR A 30 1.99 -6.05 -11.87
CA TYR A 30 2.86 -5.85 -10.71
C TYR A 30 2.14 -6.32 -9.46
N ARG A 31 2.87 -6.93 -8.53
CA ARG A 31 2.35 -7.34 -7.22
C ARG A 31 3.13 -6.64 -6.14
N GLU A 32 2.40 -6.04 -5.21
CA GLU A 32 3.00 -5.28 -4.12
C GLU A 32 2.21 -5.51 -2.84
N TYR A 33 2.92 -5.50 -1.71
CA TYR A 33 2.30 -5.53 -0.39
C TYR A 33 2.16 -4.11 0.11
N LEU A 34 0.94 -3.71 0.41
CA LEU A 34 0.59 -2.36 0.84
C LEU A 34 -0.23 -2.44 2.12
N THR A 35 -0.26 -1.37 2.91
CA THR A 35 -1.29 -1.25 3.93
C THR A 35 -2.64 -1.00 3.26
N MET A 36 -3.73 -1.32 3.96
CA MET A 36 -5.08 -1.01 3.45
C MET A 36 -5.23 0.48 3.11
N GLU A 37 -4.68 1.38 3.93
CA GLU A 37 -4.69 2.83 3.68
C GLU A 37 -3.92 3.21 2.41
N GLN A 38 -2.74 2.63 2.19
CA GLN A 38 -1.97 2.86 0.96
C GLN A 38 -2.72 2.37 -0.27
N TYR A 39 -3.34 1.20 -0.20
CA TYR A 39 -4.19 0.68 -1.28
C TYR A 39 -5.34 1.64 -1.59
N GLU A 40 -6.02 2.16 -0.57
CA GLU A 40 -7.14 3.10 -0.75
C GLU A 40 -6.70 4.40 -1.44
N ASN A 41 -5.53 4.94 -1.08
CA ASN A 41 -4.97 6.12 -1.72
C ASN A 41 -4.54 5.86 -3.18
N LEU A 42 -4.00 4.66 -3.46
CA LEU A 42 -3.51 4.30 -4.79
C LEU A 42 -4.62 3.91 -5.76
N LYS A 43 -5.77 3.39 -5.28
CA LYS A 43 -6.92 3.03 -6.14
C LYS A 43 -7.49 4.23 -6.90
N GLU A 44 -7.29 5.45 -6.40
CA GLU A 44 -7.78 6.69 -7.01
C GLU A 44 -6.90 7.21 -8.17
N ILE A 45 -5.71 6.62 -8.38
CA ILE A 45 -4.78 7.09 -9.41
C ILE A 45 -5.22 6.61 -10.82
N PRO A 46 -5.39 7.53 -11.80
CA PRO A 46 -5.97 7.21 -13.12
C PRO A 46 -5.06 6.36 -14.05
N ILE A 47 -3.82 6.09 -13.64
CA ILE A 47 -2.80 5.35 -14.39
C ILE A 47 -3.09 3.84 -14.37
N VAL A 48 -3.79 3.37 -13.34
CA VAL A 48 -4.11 1.96 -13.15
C VAL A 48 -5.32 1.56 -14.02
N LYS A 49 -5.19 0.45 -14.74
CA LYS A 49 -6.30 -0.14 -15.52
C LYS A 49 -7.18 -1.03 -14.65
N TYR A 50 -6.55 -1.77 -13.73
CA TYR A 50 -7.20 -2.71 -12.83
C TYR A 50 -6.35 -2.91 -11.58
N CYS A 51 -7.02 -3.06 -10.45
CA CYS A 51 -6.41 -3.36 -9.16
C CYS A 51 -7.25 -4.42 -8.43
N LYS A 52 -6.58 -5.39 -7.79
CA LYS A 52 -7.24 -6.44 -7.01
C LYS A 52 -6.43 -6.79 -5.77
N ILE A 53 -7.11 -6.85 -4.63
CA ILE A 53 -6.56 -7.46 -3.43
C ILE A 53 -6.60 -8.99 -3.60
N ILE A 54 -5.45 -9.64 -3.41
CA ILE A 54 -5.27 -11.08 -3.57
C ILE A 54 -5.06 -11.81 -2.24
N ASP A 55 -4.63 -11.13 -1.19
CA ASP A 55 -4.52 -11.70 0.16
C ASP A 55 -4.54 -10.59 1.24
N GLU A 56 -5.20 -10.83 2.39
CA GLU A 56 -5.20 -9.92 3.55
C GLU A 56 -4.45 -10.61 4.69
N LYS A 57 -3.26 -10.12 5.04
CA LYS A 57 -2.52 -10.59 6.21
C LYS A 57 -3.00 -9.86 7.46
N ARG A 58 -3.66 -10.59 8.34
CA ARG A 58 -3.93 -10.18 9.72
C ARG A 58 -2.76 -10.62 10.60
N TYR A 59 -2.10 -9.65 11.25
CA TYR A 59 -1.13 -9.90 12.32
C TYR A 59 -1.83 -10.18 13.65
#